data_AF-A0A1Q2CCG5-F1
#
_entry.id   AF-A0A1Q2CCG5-F1
#
_cell.length_a   1.000
_cell.length_b   1.000
_cell.length_c   1.000
_cell.angle_alpha   90.00
_cell.angle_beta   90.00
_cell.angle_gamma   90.00
#
_symmetry.space_group_name_H-M   'P 1'
#
loop_
_entity.id
_entity.type
_entity.pdbx_description
1 polymer ?
#
loop_
_entity_poly.entity_id
_entity_poly.type
_entity_poly.pdbx_seq_one_letter_code
_entity_poly.pdbx_strand_id
1 'polypeptide(L)' 'MAKVTDVVGLYLNPPENAVVLCVDEKSQIQALNRTQKVLPMQPGHNEQRSHDYVRHGTTTLFAALEIATVSQRTTR' A
#
# COMPACT_ATOMS: atom_id res chain seq x y z
N MET A 1 0.30 -26.21 14.69
CA MET A 1 1.26 -26.00 13.59
C MET A 1 0.68 -26.36 12.23
N ALA A 2 -0.05 -27.48 12.06
CA ALA A 2 -0.63 -27.89 10.76
C ALA A 2 -1.34 -26.77 9.98
N LYS A 3 -2.32 -26.08 10.58
CA LYS A 3 -3.11 -25.04 9.88
C LYS A 3 -2.31 -23.90 9.26
N VAL A 4 -1.24 -23.45 9.93
CA VAL A 4 -0.40 -22.35 9.41
C VAL A 4 0.37 -22.84 8.20
N THR A 5 0.93 -24.06 8.28
CA THR A 5 1.63 -24.70 7.16
C THR A 5 0.69 -24.90 5.97
N ASP A 6 -0.56 -25.29 6.21
CA ASP A 6 -1.56 -25.48 5.15
C ASP A 6 -1.88 -24.17 4.42
N VAL A 7 -2.07 -23.06 5.17
CA VAL A 7 -2.35 -21.73 4.59
C VAL A 7 -1.13 -21.19 3.83
N VAL A 8 0.07 -21.32 4.37
CA VAL A 8 1.31 -20.91 3.69
C VAL A 8 1.53 -21.74 2.42
N GLY A 9 1.15 -23.03 2.43
CA GLY A 9 1.20 -23.90 1.27
C GLY A 9 0.39 -23.36 0.08
N LEU A 10 -0.76 -22.72 0.33
CA LEU A 10 -1.59 -22.11 -0.73
C LEU A 10 -0.89 -20.94 -1.43
N TYR A 11 0.01 -20.23 -0.74
CA TYR A 11 0.78 -19.13 -1.33
C TYR A 11 1.99 -19.61 -2.12
N LEU A 12 2.68 -20.63 -1.60
CA LEU A 12 3.94 -21.11 -2.18
C LEU A 12 3.73 -22.07 -3.35
N ASN A 13 2.68 -22.90 -3.29
CA ASN A 13 2.38 -23.87 -4.31
C ASN A 13 0.85 -23.99 -4.51
N PRO A 14 0.24 -22.99 -5.19
CA PRO A 14 -1.20 -22.98 -5.38
C PRO A 14 -1.66 -24.19 -6.22
N PRO A 15 -2.81 -24.80 -5.89
CA PRO A 15 -3.38 -25.89 -6.69
C PRO A 15 -3.66 -25.46 -8.14
N GLU A 16 -3.69 -26.42 -9.06
CA GLU A 16 -3.98 -26.16 -10.47
C GLU A 16 -5.36 -25.50 -10.64
N ASN A 17 -5.43 -24.43 -11.44
CA ASN A 17 -6.61 -23.59 -11.66
C ASN A 17 -7.19 -22.89 -10.39
N ALA A 18 -6.44 -22.82 -9.30
CA ALA A 18 -6.86 -22.07 -8.12
C ALA A 18 -6.57 -20.56 -8.24
N VAL A 19 -7.52 -19.75 -7.78
CA VAL A 19 -7.33 -18.30 -7.59
C VAL A 19 -7.01 -18.04 -6.13
N VAL A 20 -5.83 -17.49 -5.84
CA VAL A 20 -5.41 -17.10 -4.49
C VAL A 20 -5.32 -15.59 -4.40
N LEU A 21 -6.20 -15.01 -3.57
CA LEU A 21 -6.25 -13.57 -3.30
C LEU A 21 -5.77 -13.27 -1.88
N CYS A 22 -4.81 -12.36 -1.75
CA CYS A 22 -4.51 -11.67 -0.51
C CYS A 22 -5.36 -10.41 -0.42
N VAL A 23 -6.15 -10.25 0.64
CA VAL A 23 -6.89 -9.01 0.91
C VAL A 23 -6.38 -8.42 2.21
N ASP A 24 -6.05 -7.14 2.20
CA ASP A 24 -5.62 -6.40 3.38
C ASP A 24 -6.41 -5.09 3.50
N GLU A 25 -6.69 -4.71 4.75
CA GLU A 25 -7.22 -3.41 5.10
C GLU A 25 -6.14 -2.61 5.83
N LYS A 26 -5.76 -1.49 5.23
CA LYS A 26 -4.97 -0.48 5.92
C LYS A 26 -5.88 0.66 6.36
N SER A 27 -6.34 0.56 7.61
CA SER A 27 -7.12 1.63 8.25
C SER A 27 -6.24 2.82 8.68
N GLN A 28 -6.92 3.93 8.97
CA GLN A 28 -6.35 5.16 9.54
C GLN A 28 -5.21 5.77 8.71
N ILE A 29 -5.24 5.60 7.38
CA ILE A 29 -4.29 6.28 6.49
C ILE A 29 -4.57 7.76 6.56
N GLN A 30 -3.54 8.53 6.92
CA GLN A 30 -3.67 9.97 7.11
C GLN A 30 -3.76 10.66 5.76
N ALA A 31 -4.83 11.44 5.55
CA ALA A 31 -4.96 12.30 4.39
C ALA A 31 -4.13 13.57 4.63
N LEU A 32 -2.85 13.53 4.25
CA LEU A 32 -1.89 14.60 4.47
C LEU A 32 -1.69 15.43 3.20
N ASN A 33 -1.68 16.75 3.35
CA ASN A 33 -1.22 17.67 2.32
C ASN A 33 -0.09 18.53 2.90
N ARG A 34 0.91 18.88 2.08
CA ARG A 34 2.01 19.76 2.47
C ARG A 34 1.49 21.19 2.60
N THR A 35 1.91 21.89 3.65
CA THR A 35 1.43 23.25 3.93
C THR A 35 1.98 24.29 2.94
N GLN A 36 3.17 24.05 2.37
CA GLN A 36 3.82 24.97 1.43
C GLN A 36 4.09 24.30 0.08
N LYS A 37 4.09 25.10 -0.99
CA LYS A 37 4.50 24.65 -2.34
C LYS A 37 5.98 24.31 -2.33
N VAL A 38 6.34 23.25 -3.05
CA VAL A 38 7.75 22.95 -3.31
C VAL A 38 8.33 24.08 -4.15
N LEU A 39 9.37 24.73 -3.66
CA LEU A 39 10.05 25.78 -4.38
C LEU A 39 10.88 25.19 -5.53
N PRO A 40 11.05 25.91 -6.65
CA PRO A 40 11.92 25.48 -7.73
C PRO A 40 13.32 25.17 -7.20
N MET A 41 13.86 24.02 -7.59
CA MET A 41 15.22 23.62 -7.23
C MET A 41 16.22 24.60 -7.86
N GLN A 42 17.10 25.19 -7.05
CA GLN A 42 18.19 26.02 -7.55
C GLN A 42 19.40 25.15 -7.91
N PRO A 43 20.17 25.47 -8.96
CA PRO A 43 21.42 24.77 -9.25
C PRO A 43 22.33 24.71 -8.02
N GLY A 44 22.85 23.52 -7.71
CA GLY A 44 23.70 23.29 -6.53
C GLY A 44 22.97 23.12 -5.20
N HIS A 45 21.63 23.21 -5.17
CA HIS A 45 20.82 23.00 -3.97
C HIS A 45 19.89 21.79 -4.16
N ASN A 46 19.84 20.93 -3.14
CA ASN A 46 18.89 19.81 -3.10
C ASN A 46 17.45 20.32 -2.94
N GLU A 47 16.47 19.54 -3.39
CA GLU A 47 15.04 19.82 -3.16
C GLU A 47 14.75 19.98 -1.65
N GLN A 48 14.10 21.07 -1.28
CA GLN A 48 13.64 21.30 0.09
C GLN A 48 12.12 21.18 0.17
N ARG A 49 11.62 20.46 1.19
CA ARG A 49 10.19 20.30 1.47
C ARG A 49 9.92 20.69 2.92
N SER A 50 8.87 21.46 3.17
CA SER A 50 8.44 21.77 4.53
C SER A 50 8.01 20.49 5.26
N HIS A 51 8.46 20.31 6.51
CA HIS A 51 8.05 19.18 7.35
C HIS A 51 6.59 19.30 7.81
N ASP A 52 6.02 20.51 7.79
CA ASP A 52 4.64 20.77 8.19
C ASP A 52 3.62 20.25 7.18
N TYR A 53 2.48 19.79 7.71
CA TYR A 53 1.37 19.25 6.94
C TYR A 53 0.02 19.68 7.53
N VAL A 54 -0.99 19.75 6.68
CA VAL A 54 -2.40 19.89 7.06
C VAL A 54 -3.04 18.50 7.10
N ARG A 55 -3.72 18.18 8.20
CA ARG A 55 -4.45 16.92 8.36
C ARG A 55 -5.89 17.09 7.86
N HIS A 56 -6.30 16.26 6.90
CA HIS A 56 -7.66 16.22 6.37
C HIS A 56 -8.46 15.01 6.87
N GLY A 57 -8.12 14.50 8.06
CA GLY A 57 -8.69 13.28 8.62
C GLY A 57 -7.97 12.01 8.16
N THR A 58 -8.67 10.89 8.23
CA THR A 58 -8.15 9.56 7.88
C THR A 58 -9.05 8.85 6.88
N THR A 59 -8.46 8.01 6.03
CA THR A 59 -9.15 7.13 5.08
C THR A 59 -8.73 5.67 5.33
N THR A 60 -9.52 4.73 4.83
CA THR A 60 -9.20 3.30 4.86
C THR A 60 -8.87 2.86 3.44
N LEU A 61 -7.82 2.08 3.27
CA LEU A 61 -7.45 1.49 1.99
C LEU A 61 -7.70 0.00 2.05
N PHE A 62 -8.45 -0.51 1.07
CA PHE A 62 -8.55 -1.94 0.82
C PHE A 62 -7.68 -2.28 -0.37
N ALA A 63 -6.88 -3.33 -0.23
CA ALA A 63 -6.05 -3.84 -1.31
C ALA A 63 -6.31 -5.33 -1.52
N ALA A 64 -6.41 -5.74 -2.78
CA ALA A 64 -6.46 -7.13 -3.18
C ALA A 64 -5.27 -7.43 -4.11
N LEU A 65 -4.54 -8.51 -3.83
CA LEU A 65 -3.43 -9.00 -4.62
C LEU A 65 -3.74 -10.43 -5.09
N GLU A 66 -3.76 -10.63 -6.40
CA GLU A 66 -3.77 -11.96 -7.01
C GLU A 66 -2.34 -12.50 -7.08
N ILE A 67 -2.09 -13.60 -6.39
CA ILE A 67 -0.72 -14.11 -6.18
C ILE A 67 -0.11 -14.69 -7.46
N ALA A 68 -0.92 -15.37 -8.27
CA ALA A 68 -0.46 -16.01 -9.50
C ALA A 68 -0.01 -15.00 -10.57
N THR A 69 -0.69 -13.85 -10.64
CA THR A 69 -0.44 -12.81 -11.67
C THR A 69 0.33 -11.62 -11.12
N VAL A 70 0.49 -11.51 -9.79
CA VAL A 70 1.03 -10.34 -9.07
C VAL A 70 0.26 -9.06 -9.42
N SER A 71 -1.04 -9.21 -9.70
CA SER A 71 -1.93 -8.09 -10.02
C SER A 71 -2.54 -7.52 -8.74
N GLN A 72 -2.29 -6.23 -8.48
CA GLN A 72 -2.82 -5.53 -7.32
C GLN A 72 -3.90 -4.52 -7.72
N ARG A 73 -5.01 -4.52 -6.99
CA ARG A 73 -6.05 -3.48 -7.07
C ARG A 73 -6.29 -2.86 -5.71
N THR A 74 -6.53 -1.55 -5.69
CA THR A 74 -6.73 -0.78 -4.47
C THR A 74 -8.00 0.09 -4.56
N THR A 75 -8.77 0.14 -3.47
CA THR A 75 -9.95 0.99 -3.33
C THR A 75 -9.91 1.76 -2.01
N ARG A 76 -10.54 2.94 -1.99
CA ARG A 76 -10.76 3.73 -0.77
C ARG A 76 -12.10 3.41 -0.14
#